data_AF-A0AB74F6F7-F1
#
_entry.id   AF-A0AB74F6F7-F1
#
_cell.length_a   1.000
_cell.length_b   1.000
_cell.length_c   1.000
_cell.angle_alpha   90.00
_cell.angle_beta   90.00
_cell.angle_gamma   90.00
#
_symmetry.space_group_name_H-M   'P 1'
#
loop_
_entity.id
_entity.type
_entity.pdbx_description
1 polymer ?
#
loop_
_entity_poly.entity_id
_entity_poly.type
_entity_poly.pdbx_seq_one_letter_code
_entity_poly.pdbx_strand_id
1 'polypeptide(L)'
;MINTLATTIVDAVKMGHRQRFWLSGMALLATLLVACAYLMVGALRARAFASTYEVSIELPESGGLIPEQDVALRGMRVGRVDSVTPSPRGPIARIHIESGVKIPVGTPVRVSGLSPAGE
;
A
#
# COMPACT_ATOMS: atom_id res chain seq x y z
N MET A 1 32.55 -45.18 -15.75
CA MET A 1 31.39 -44.27 -15.91
C MET A 1 31.14 -43.40 -14.68
N ILE A 2 31.23 -43.94 -13.46
CA ILE A 2 31.07 -43.16 -12.21
C ILE A 2 32.17 -42.11 -11.99
N ASN A 3 33.43 -42.42 -12.33
CA ASN A 3 34.54 -41.47 -12.15
C ASN A 3 34.40 -40.20 -12.99
N THR A 4 33.78 -40.26 -14.17
CA THR A 4 33.58 -39.10 -15.06
C THR A 4 32.55 -38.12 -14.50
N LEU A 5 31.48 -38.65 -13.89
CA LEU A 5 30.45 -37.86 -13.23
C LEU A 5 31.02 -37.14 -12.00
N ALA A 6 31.82 -37.86 -11.20
CA ALA A 6 32.47 -37.29 -10.03
C ALA A 6 33.42 -36.15 -10.39
N THR A 7 34.21 -36.29 -11.47
CA THR A 7 35.13 -35.23 -11.91
C THR A 7 34.39 -34.03 -12.48
N THR A 8 33.31 -34.20 -13.26
CA THR A 8 32.51 -33.07 -13.75
C THR A 8 31.84 -32.27 -12.64
N ILE A 9 31.40 -32.94 -11.57
CA ILE A 9 30.80 -32.26 -10.41
C ILE A 9 31.89 -31.48 -9.65
N VAL A 10 33.04 -32.09 -9.42
CA VAL A 10 34.15 -31.46 -8.70
C VAL A 10 34.76 -30.30 -9.50
N ASP A 11 34.86 -30.42 -10.84
CA ASP A 11 35.35 -29.37 -11.71
C ASP A 11 34.36 -28.20 -11.85
N ALA A 12 33.05 -28.47 -11.88
CA ALA A 12 32.03 -27.43 -11.81
C ALA A 12 32.12 -26.63 -10.50
N VAL A 13 32.38 -27.31 -9.37
CA VAL A 13 32.56 -26.67 -8.05
C VAL A 13 33.89 -25.91 -7.97
N LYS A 14 34.98 -26.45 -8.53
CA LYS A 14 36.30 -25.80 -8.54
C LYS A 14 36.35 -24.57 -9.45
N MET A 15 35.69 -24.61 -10.60
CA MET A 15 35.60 -23.47 -11.54
C MET A 15 34.88 -22.27 -10.89
N GLY A 16 33.90 -22.55 -10.02
CA GLY A 16 33.20 -21.54 -9.24
C GLY A 16 34.10 -20.77 -8.26
N HIS A 17 35.23 -21.33 -7.81
CA HIS A 17 36.06 -20.67 -6.79
C HIS A 17 36.91 -19.51 -7.32
N ARG A 18 37.22 -19.49 -8.62
CA ARG A 18 38.09 -18.47 -9.23
C ARG A 18 37.32 -17.24 -9.74
N GLN A 19 36.00 -17.37 -9.93
CA GLN A 19 35.05 -16.28 -10.21
C GLN A 19 34.05 -16.03 -9.07
N ARG A 20 34.24 -16.69 -7.91
CA ARG A 20 33.29 -16.78 -6.78
C ARG A 20 32.78 -15.43 -6.28
N PHE A 21 33.63 -14.41 -6.27
CA PHE A 21 33.25 -13.06 -5.85
C PHE A 21 32.25 -12.40 -6.81
N TRP A 22 32.44 -12.54 -8.12
CA TRP A 22 31.55 -11.95 -9.12
C TRP A 22 30.21 -12.68 -9.22
N LEU A 23 30.24 -14.02 -9.20
CA LEU A 23 29.03 -14.84 -9.19
C LEU A 23 28.19 -14.61 -7.92
N SER A 24 28.83 -14.52 -6.75
CA SER A 24 28.13 -14.24 -5.49
C SER A 24 27.57 -12.82 -5.46
N GLY A 25 28.32 -11.83 -5.96
CA GLY A 25 27.84 -10.44 -6.07
C GLY A 25 26.64 -10.32 -7.01
N MET A 26 26.68 -10.99 -8.16
CA MET A 26 25.57 -11.00 -9.12
C MET A 26 24.34 -11.72 -8.58
N ALA A 27 24.52 -12.86 -7.89
CA ALA A 27 23.42 -13.57 -7.23
C ALA A 27 22.78 -12.73 -6.11
N LEU A 28 23.60 -12.01 -5.33
CA LEU A 28 23.11 -11.11 -4.29
C LEU A 28 22.31 -9.95 -4.90
N LEU A 29 22.83 -9.33 -5.96
CA LEU A 29 22.15 -8.24 -6.67
C LEU A 29 20.82 -8.71 -7.27
N ALA A 30 20.81 -9.87 -7.93
CA ALA A 30 19.60 -10.45 -8.50
C ALA A 30 18.54 -10.73 -7.42
N THR A 31 18.95 -11.32 -6.29
CA THR A 31 18.05 -11.59 -5.16
C THR A 31 17.50 -10.29 -4.57
N LEU A 32 18.33 -9.26 -4.43
CA LEU A 32 17.91 -7.93 -3.95
C LEU A 32 16.88 -7.29 -4.89
N LEU A 33 17.11 -7.36 -6.20
CA LEU A 33 16.17 -6.83 -7.19
C LEU A 33 14.85 -7.58 -7.17
N VAL A 34 14.87 -8.91 -7.06
CA VAL A 34 13.65 -9.72 -6.94
C VAL A 34 12.89 -9.39 -5.65
N ALA A 35 13.58 -9.27 -4.52
CA ALA A 35 12.97 -8.89 -3.26
C ALA A 35 12.37 -7.47 -3.31
N CYS A 36 13.09 -6.51 -3.89
CA CYS A 36 12.60 -5.14 -4.06
C CYS A 36 11.39 -5.10 -4.99
N ALA A 37 11.44 -5.78 -6.14
CA ALA A 37 10.31 -5.88 -7.06
C ALA A 37 9.11 -6.57 -6.41
N TYR A 38 9.34 -7.64 -5.64
CA TYR A 38 8.31 -8.33 -4.88
C TYR A 38 7.66 -7.41 -3.84
N LEU A 39 8.44 -6.64 -3.08
CA LEU A 39 7.90 -5.68 -2.12
C LEU A 39 7.17 -4.52 -2.81
N MET A 40 7.67 -4.03 -3.93
CA MET A 40 7.02 -2.97 -4.69
C MET A 40 5.69 -3.45 -5.30
N VAL A 41 5.63 -4.70 -5.76
CA VAL A 41 4.41 -5.32 -6.28
C VAL A 41 3.47 -5.79 -5.16
N GLY A 42 3.96 -6.23 -4.02
CA GLY A 42 3.15 -6.76 -2.92
C GLY A 42 2.66 -5.68 -1.96
N ALA A 43 3.57 -4.81 -1.51
CA ALA A 43 3.27 -3.80 -0.49
C ALA A 43 2.66 -2.52 -1.09
N LEU A 44 3.18 -2.05 -2.24
CA LEU A 44 2.66 -0.82 -2.86
C LEU A 44 1.47 -1.08 -3.78
N ARG A 45 1.47 -2.18 -4.54
CA ARG A 45 0.56 -2.31 -5.70
C ARG A 45 -0.92 -2.44 -5.34
N ALA A 46 -1.25 -3.04 -4.18
CA ALA A 46 -2.64 -3.18 -3.76
C ALA A 46 -3.30 -1.82 -3.45
N ARG A 47 -2.55 -0.85 -2.92
CA ARG A 47 -3.07 0.47 -2.56
C ARG A 47 -2.76 1.56 -3.58
N ALA A 48 -1.60 1.51 -4.24
CA ALA A 48 -1.18 2.53 -5.21
C ALA A 48 -1.88 2.42 -6.57
N PHE A 49 -2.35 1.22 -6.96
CA PHE A 49 -3.13 1.03 -8.20
C PHE A 49 -4.64 1.08 -7.95
N ALA A 50 -5.09 1.26 -6.70
CA ALA A 50 -6.48 1.54 -6.43
C ALA A 50 -6.78 2.95 -6.94
N SER A 51 -7.43 3.06 -8.10
CA SER A 51 -7.93 4.34 -8.57
C SER A 51 -8.87 4.89 -7.51
N THR A 52 -8.59 6.08 -7.00
CA THR A 52 -9.44 6.78 -6.03
C THR A 52 -10.13 7.96 -6.70
N TYR A 53 -11.31 8.34 -6.18
CA TYR A 53 -11.99 9.56 -6.56
C TYR A 53 -12.15 10.47 -5.35
N GLU A 54 -12.14 11.77 -5.59
CA GLU A 54 -12.28 12.79 -4.56
C GLU A 54 -13.75 13.15 -4.34
N VAL A 55 -14.16 13.17 -3.07
CA VAL A 55 -15.49 13.62 -2.65
C VAL A 55 -15.31 14.75 -1.65
N SER A 56 -15.90 15.90 -1.95
CA SER A 56 -16.01 17.02 -1.02
C SER A 56 -17.37 16.99 -0.34
N ILE A 57 -17.36 16.97 0.99
CA ILE A 57 -18.58 16.94 1.80
C ILE A 57 -18.56 18.16 2.71
N GLU A 58 -19.62 18.95 2.65
CA GLU A 58 -19.84 20.05 3.58
C GLU A 58 -20.53 19.47 4.82
N LEU A 59 -19.86 19.55 5.97
CA LEU A 59 -20.39 19.05 7.24
C LEU A 59 -20.94 20.22 8.05
N PRO A 60 -22.04 20.01 8.80
CA PRO A 60 -22.59 21.04 9.68
C PRO A 60 -21.66 21.34 10.87
N GLU A 61 -20.81 20.39 11.27
CA GLU A 61 -19.86 20.55 12.38
C GLU A 61 -18.64 19.65 12.17
N SER A 62 -17.44 20.09 12.61
CA SER A 62 -16.21 19.30 12.43
C SER A 62 -16.23 18.02 13.25
N GLY A 63 -16.95 17.99 14.39
CA GLY A 63 -17.11 16.79 15.22
C GLY A 63 -15.80 16.12 15.68
N GLY A 64 -14.66 16.82 15.65
CA GLY A 64 -13.34 16.27 15.95
C GLY A 64 -12.63 15.59 14.78
N LEU A 65 -13.08 15.79 13.53
CA LEU A 65 -12.41 15.22 12.35
C LEU A 65 -10.97 15.71 12.23
N ILE A 66 -10.04 14.77 12.10
CA ILE A 66 -8.64 15.04 11.81
C ILE A 66 -8.29 14.53 10.39
N PRO A 67 -7.30 15.15 9.72
CA PRO A 67 -6.78 14.60 8.47
C PRO A 67 -6.25 13.18 8.69
N GLU A 68 -6.25 12.38 7.62
CA GLU A 68 -5.87 10.96 7.59
C GLU A 68 -6.79 9.97 8.33
N GLN A 69 -7.94 10.43 8.84
CA GLN A 69 -8.93 9.51 9.40
C GLN A 69 -9.57 8.63 8.34
N ASP A 70 -9.98 7.43 8.77
CA ASP A 70 -10.58 6.44 7.89
C ASP A 70 -12.07 6.70 7.66
N VAL A 71 -12.49 6.50 6.42
CA VAL A 71 -13.90 6.62 6.03
C VAL A 71 -14.48 5.24 5.85
N ALA A 72 -15.57 4.97 6.57
CA ALA A 72 -16.26 3.70 6.55
C ALA A 72 -17.64 3.80 5.92
N LEU A 73 -17.98 2.82 5.09
CA LEU A 73 -19.34 2.59 4.59
C LEU A 73 -19.85 1.30 5.22
N ARG A 74 -20.91 1.40 6.04
CA ARG A 74 -21.49 0.24 6.76
C ARG A 74 -20.44 -0.55 7.58
N GLY A 75 -19.47 0.14 8.15
CA GLY A 75 -18.40 -0.44 8.96
C GLY A 75 -17.19 -0.97 8.18
N MET A 76 -17.20 -0.95 6.85
CA MET A 76 -16.03 -1.31 6.03
C MET A 76 -15.27 -0.06 5.61
N ARG A 77 -13.95 -0.06 5.76
CA ARG A 77 -13.09 1.04 5.28
C ARG A 77 -13.17 1.11 3.75
N VAL A 78 -13.57 2.28 3.24
CA VAL A 78 -13.72 2.56 1.79
C VAL A 78 -12.85 3.71 1.31
N GLY A 79 -12.22 4.45 2.23
CA GLY A 79 -11.44 5.62 1.89
C GLY A 79 -10.77 6.26 3.09
N ARG A 80 -10.16 7.42 2.85
CA ARG A 80 -9.45 8.23 3.85
C ARG A 80 -9.77 9.71 3.65
N VAL A 81 -9.85 10.44 4.76
CA VAL A 81 -9.94 11.90 4.78
C VAL A 81 -8.58 12.48 4.39
N ASP A 82 -8.54 13.24 3.31
CA ASP A 82 -7.34 13.94 2.85
C ASP A 82 -7.10 15.20 3.70
N SER A 83 -8.10 16.06 3.80
CA SER A 83 -7.97 17.33 4.51
C SER A 83 -9.33 17.90 4.90
N VAL A 84 -9.33 18.69 5.97
CA VAL A 84 -10.52 19.38 6.48
C VAL A 84 -10.25 20.88 6.43
N THR A 85 -10.99 21.59 5.59
CA THR A 85 -10.85 23.04 5.43
C THR A 85 -12.03 23.74 6.12
N PRO A 86 -11.79 24.65 7.07
CA PRO A 86 -12.86 25.46 7.66
C PRO A 86 -13.48 26.37 6.59
N SER A 87 -14.82 26.44 6.54
CA SER A 87 -15.54 27.40 5.69
C SER A 87 -16.62 28.16 6.50
N PRO A 88 -17.10 29.32 6.02
CA PRO A 88 -18.09 30.13 6.73
C PRO A 88 -19.43 29.44 6.97
N ARG A 89 -19.74 28.39 6.21
CA ARG A 89 -21.00 27.62 6.29
C ARG A 89 -20.85 26.30 7.05
N GLY A 90 -19.62 25.90 7.35
CA GLY A 90 -19.28 24.61 7.92
C GLY A 90 -17.95 24.09 7.36
N PRO A 91 -17.26 23.17 8.06
CA PRO A 91 -16.04 22.54 7.56
C PRO A 91 -16.31 21.69 6.31
N ILE A 92 -15.41 21.79 5.34
CA ILE A 92 -15.42 20.97 4.12
C ILE A 92 -14.36 19.88 4.30
N ALA A 93 -14.79 18.62 4.30
CA ALA A 93 -13.89 17.47 4.29
C ALA A 93 -13.68 16.97 2.86
N ARG A 94 -12.43 16.88 2.43
CA ARG A 94 -12.02 16.17 1.22
C ARG A 94 -11.70 14.74 1.55
N ILE A 95 -12.28 13.80 0.81
CA ILE A 95 -12.16 12.37 1.05
C ILE A 95 -11.75 11.69 -0.25
N HIS A 96 -10.76 10.81 -0.17
CA HIS A 96 -10.41 9.90 -1.26
C HIS A 96 -11.06 8.54 -1.03
N ILE A 97 -11.89 8.11 -1.98
CA ILE A 97 -12.64 6.86 -1.92
C ILE A 97 -12.18 5.94 -3.04
N GLU A 98 -12.04 4.65 -2.76
CA GLU A 98 -11.68 3.65 -3.77
C GLU A 98 -12.77 3.55 -4.86
N SER A 99 -12.37 3.62 -6.13
CA SER A 99 -13.25 3.60 -7.31
C SER A 99 -14.12 2.34 -7.47
N GLY A 100 -13.77 1.25 -6.78
CA GLY A 100 -14.61 0.07 -6.68
C GLY A 100 -15.93 0.31 -5.94
N VAL A 101 -16.03 1.39 -5.15
CA VAL A 101 -17.19 1.73 -4.34
C VAL A 101 -17.92 2.93 -4.94
N LYS A 102 -19.11 2.69 -5.50
CA LYS A 102 -20.00 3.75 -6.01
C LYS A 102 -20.94 4.22 -4.91
N ILE A 103 -20.81 5.48 -4.51
CA ILE A 103 -21.69 6.12 -3.51
C ILE A 103 -22.68 7.04 -4.25
N PRO A 104 -24.00 6.83 -4.11
CA PRO A 104 -25.01 7.71 -4.71
C PRO A 104 -24.99 9.12 -4.10
N VAL A 105 -25.34 10.11 -4.92
CA VAL A 105 -25.61 11.47 -4.45
C VAL A 105 -26.81 11.48 -3.49
N GLY A 106 -26.67 12.16 -2.34
CA GLY A 106 -27.71 12.23 -1.30
C GLY A 106 -27.65 11.13 -0.24
N THR A 107 -26.56 10.35 -0.18
CA THR A 107 -26.35 9.39 0.92
C THR A 107 -26.17 10.14 2.24
N PRO A 108 -26.85 9.76 3.34
CA PRO A 108 -26.67 10.41 4.64
C PRO A 108 -25.27 10.14 5.18
N VAL A 109 -24.59 11.20 5.63
CA VAL A 109 -23.23 11.15 6.19
C VAL A 109 -23.28 11.53 7.66
N ARG A 110 -22.55 10.80 8.51
CA ARG A 110 -22.46 11.09 9.94
C ARG A 110 -21.02 10.93 10.42
N VAL A 111 -20.54 11.91 11.16
CA VAL A 111 -19.31 11.80 11.94
C VAL A 111 -19.63 11.07 13.24
N SER A 112 -18.94 9.96 13.49
CA SER A 112 -19.08 9.21 14.74
C SER A 112 -17.70 9.08 15.36
N GLY A 113 -17.49 9.67 16.54
CA GLY A 113 -16.31 9.37 17.34
C GLY A 113 -16.39 7.93 17.80
N LEU A 114 -15.42 7.11 17.40
CA LEU A 114 -15.41 5.66 17.66
C LEU A 114 -15.15 5.33 19.14
N SER A 115 -14.73 6.29 19.96
CA SER A 115 -14.45 6.07 21.38
C SER A 115 -14.57 7.34 22.23
N PRO A 116 -15.10 7.28 23.47
CA PRO A 116 -15.02 8.38 24.44
C PRO A 116 -13.59 8.71 24.86
N ALA A 117 -12.62 7.83 24.57
CA ALA A 117 -11.19 8.08 24.75
C ALA A 117 -10.52 8.72 23.52
N GLY A 118 -11.29 8.98 22.44
CA GLY A 118 -10.77 9.42 21.14
C GLY A 118 -10.27 8.28 20.27
N GLU A 119 -10.32 8.51 18.96
CA GLU A 119 -9.35 7.96 17.99
C GLU A 119 -8.69 9.13 17.28
#